data_AF-A0A6A4H707-F1
#
_entry.id   AF-A0A6A4H707-F1
#
_cell.length_a   1.000
_cell.length_b   1.000
_cell.length_c   1.000
_cell.angle_alpha   90.00
_cell.angle_beta   90.00
_cell.angle_gamma   90.00
#
_symmetry.space_group_name_H-M   'P 1'
#
loop_
_entity.id
_entity.type
_entity.pdbx_description
1 polymer ?
#
loop_
_entity_poly.entity_id
_entity_poly.type
_entity_poly.pdbx_seq_one_letter_code
_entity_poly.pdbx_strand_id
1 'polypeptide(L)' 'YMLCIAKLAPWLDMLLFIDEAACNAKTVLQKFGRAKCGHRCVQQRQFIRGERVSVLPAININRIVAY' A
#
# COMPACT_ATOMS: atom_id res chain seq x y z
N TYR A 1 -14.06 6.68 -13.14
CA TYR A 1 -15.19 6.15 -12.35
C TYR A 1 -15.38 6.95 -11.05
N MET A 2 -14.36 7.03 -10.18
CA MET A 2 -14.39 7.82 -8.93
C MET A 2 -14.84 9.28 -9.11
N LEU A 3 -14.32 10.00 -10.11
CA LEU A 3 -14.72 11.39 -10.40
C LEU A 3 -16.19 11.54 -10.83
N CYS A 4 -16.83 10.49 -11.35
CA CYS A 4 -18.25 10.53 -11.69
C CYS A 4 -19.13 10.35 -10.45
N ILE A 5 -18.71 9.50 -9.50
CA ILE A 5 -19.40 9.30 -8.22
C ILE A 5 -19.32 10.56 -7.36
N ALA A 6 -18.18 11.28 -7.40
CA ALA A 6 -18.02 12.55 -6.70
C ALA A 6 -19.02 13.62 -7.16
N LYS A 7 -19.56 13.54 -8.39
CA LYS A 7 -20.60 14.47 -8.88
C LYS A 7 -21.99 14.18 -8.30
N LEU A 8 -22.21 12.98 -7.75
CA LEU A 8 -23.48 12.55 -7.14
C LEU A 8 -23.52 12.85 -5.64
N ALA A 9 -22.37 13.04 -5.00
CA ALA A 9 -22.28 13.41 -3.61
C ALA A 9 -22.18 14.94 -3.47
N PRO A 10 -23.17 15.62 -2.88
CA PRO A 10 -23.12 17.06 -2.69
C PRO A 10 -22.03 17.49 -1.69
N TRP A 11 -21.59 16.57 -0.83
CA TRP A 11 -20.53 16.81 0.15
C TRP A 11 -19.54 15.62 0.17
N LEU A 12 -18.24 15.91 0.25
CA LEU A 12 -17.16 14.90 0.14
C LEU A 12 -17.08 13.96 1.34
N ASP A 13 -17.56 14.39 2.49
CA ASP A 13 -17.67 13.62 3.73
C ASP A 13 -18.78 12.55 3.70
N MET A 14 -19.69 12.61 2.73
CA MET A 14 -20.67 11.54 2.48
C MET A 14 -20.07 10.34 1.72
N LEU A 15 -18.87 10.50 1.16
CA LEU A 15 -18.20 9.43 0.42
C LEU A 15 -17.34 8.58 1.37
N LEU A 16 -17.56 7.27 1.29
CA LEU A 16 -16.73 6.26 1.92
C LEU A 16 -16.00 5.48 0.82
N PHE A 17 -14.68 5.49 0.87
CA PHE A 17 -13.80 4.76 -0.02
C PHE A 17 -13.37 3.48 0.67
N ILE A 18 -13.53 2.37 -0.03
CA ILE A 18 -13.15 1.04 0.45
C ILE A 18 -12.28 0.42 -0.64
N ASP A 19 -11.08 0.00 -0.27
CA ASP A 19 -10.17 -0.71 -1.15
C ASP A 19 -9.35 -1.70 -0.36
N GLU A 20 -8.94 -2.79 -0.99
CA GLU A 20 -8.12 -3.81 -0.33
C GLU A 20 -6.65 -3.37 -0.33
N ALA A 21 -6.17 -2.97 0.84
CA ALA A 21 -4.75 -2.75 1.06
C ALA A 21 -4.11 -4.06 1.50
N ALA A 22 -2.89 -4.32 1.06
CA ALA A 22 -2.15 -5.44 1.60
C ALA A 22 -0.71 -5.08 1.88
N CYS A 23 -0.25 -5.47 3.05
CA CYS A 23 1.12 -5.30 3.48
C CYS A 23 1.76 -6.68 3.68
N ASN A 24 3.09 -6.71 3.59
CA ASN A 24 3.86 -7.83 4.10
C ASN A 24 4.95 -7.25 5.01
N ALA A 25 5.41 -8.02 5.99
CA ALA A 25 6.52 -7.58 6.86
C ALA A 25 7.86 -7.46 6.11
N LYS A 26 7.89 -7.86 4.83
CA LYS A 26 9.09 -7.92 3.97
C LYS A 26 9.19 -6.73 2.99
N THR A 27 8.26 -5.78 3.01
CA THR A 27 8.34 -4.54 2.20
C THR A 27 9.31 -3.52 2.79
N VAL A 28 10.19 -3.94 3.69
CA VAL A 28 11.47 -3.24 3.89
C VAL A 28 12.39 -3.65 2.73
N LEU A 29 12.07 -3.14 1.53
CA LEU A 29 13.03 -3.11 0.43
C LEU A 29 14.19 -2.22 0.89
N GLN A 30 15.32 -2.83 1.24
CA GLN A 30 16.56 -2.07 1.39
C GLN A 30 16.82 -1.33 0.07
N LYS A 31 16.76 0.00 0.12
CA LYS A 31 16.91 0.87 -1.06
C LYS A 31 18.28 0.72 -1.71
N PHE A 32 19.27 0.29 -0.93
CA PHE A 32 20.64 0.05 -1.36
C PHE A 32 21.14 -1.27 -0.77
N GLY A 33 21.72 -2.13 -1.61
CA GLY A 33 22.45 -3.29 -1.11
C GLY A 33 23.83 -2.87 -0.58
N ARG A 34 24.40 -3.67 0.31
CA ARG A 34 25.74 -3.44 0.87
C ARG A 34 26.74 -4.37 0.18
N ALA A 35 27.85 -3.82 -0.29
CA ALA A 35 29.00 -4.59 -0.79
C ALA A 35 30.30 -4.00 -0.24
N LYS A 36 31.34 -4.85 -0.12
CA LYS A 36 32.69 -4.39 0.20
C LYS A 36 33.25 -3.57 -0.96
N CYS A 37 34.17 -2.66 -0.68
CA CYS A 37 34.85 -1.86 -1.71
C CYS A 37 35.45 -2.78 -2.79
N GLY A 38 35.26 -2.43 -4.06
CA GLY A 38 35.72 -3.23 -5.21
C GLY A 38 34.82 -4.41 -5.61
N HIS A 39 33.70 -4.66 -4.92
CA HIS A 39 32.80 -5.77 -5.23
C HIS A 39 31.45 -5.27 -5.76
N ARG A 40 30.92 -5.97 -6.77
CA ARG A 40 29.58 -5.69 -7.29
C ARG A 40 28.54 -6.03 -6.24
N CYS A 41 27.67 -5.06 -5.93
CA CYS A 41 26.50 -5.31 -5.09
C CYS A 41 25.46 -6.11 -5.89
N VAL A 42 25.33 -7.41 -5.63
CA VAL A 42 24.33 -8.28 -6.25
C VAL A 42 23.21 -8.53 -5.24
N GLN A 43 21.99 -8.12 -5.57
CA GLN A 43 20.79 -8.44 -4.79
C GLN A 43 20.08 -9.63 -5.43
N GLN A 44 20.16 -10.79 -4.81
CA GLN A 44 19.36 -11.95 -5.22
C GLN A 44 18.00 -11.87 -4.51
N ARG A 45 16.92 -11.64 -5.27
CA ARG A 45 15.55 -11.63 -4.74
C ARG A 45 14.92 -12.98 -4.99
N GLN A 46 14.75 -13.77 -3.94
CA GLN A 46 13.85 -14.92 -4.01
C GLN A 46 12.42 -14.39 -3.92
N PHE A 47 11.58 -14.73 -4.89
CA PHE A 47 10.13 -14.57 -4.77
C PHE A 47 9.59 -15.61 -3.78
N ILE A 48 9.99 -15.50 -2.52
CA ILE A 48 9.40 -16.28 -1.45
C ILE A 48 7.97 -15.77 -1.32
N ARG A 49 6.97 -16.67 -1.37
CA ARG A 49 5.57 -16.35 -1.07
C ARG A 49 5.52 -15.83 0.36
N GLY A 50 5.67 -14.51 0.52
CA GLY A 50 5.62 -13.85 1.81
C GLY A 50 4.20 -13.92 2.35
N GLU A 51 4.06 -14.05 3.67
CA GLU A 51 2.78 -13.82 4.32
C GLU A 51 2.30 -12.41 3.97
N ARG A 52 1.10 -12.33 3.41
CA ARG A 52 0.43 -11.10 3.00
C ARG A 52 -0.71 -10.90 3.97
N VAL A 53 -0.65 -9.83 4.76
CA VAL A 53 -1.78 -9.39 5.58
C VAL A 53 -2.57 -8.43 4.70
N SER A 54 -3.82 -8.77 4.41
CA SER A 54 -4.76 -7.83 3.80
C SER A 54 -5.56 -7.12 4.88
N VAL A 55 -5.81 -5.85 4.64
CA VAL A 55 -6.65 -4.97 5.46
C VAL A 55 -7.61 -4.30 4.50
N LEU A 56 -8.87 -4.12 4.90
CA LEU A 56 -9.89 -3.55 4.03
C LEU A 56 -10.42 -2.25 4.65
N PRO A 57 -9.58 -1.20 4.68
CA PRO A 57 -9.92 0.03 5.36
C PRO A 57 -11.06 0.74 4.65
N ALA A 58 -11.98 1.27 5.45
CA ALA A 58 -12.98 2.20 5.01
C ALA A 58 -12.55 3.61 5.41
N ILE A 59 -12.36 4.49 4.44
CA ILE A 59 -11.84 5.85 4.65
C ILE A 59 -12.80 6.89 4.07
N ASN A 60 -12.91 8.05 4.71
CA ASN A 60 -13.50 9.24 4.11
C ASN A 60 -12.45 10.35 4.03
N ILE A 61 -12.81 11.53 3.52
CA ILE A 61 -11.86 12.64 3.36
C ILE A 61 -11.27 13.15 4.69
N ASN A 62 -11.93 12.88 5.82
CA ASN A 62 -11.54 13.40 7.13
C ASN A 62 -10.76 12.37 7.96
N ARG A 63 -11.06 11.07 7.83
CA ARG A 63 -10.49 10.03 8.70
C ARG A 63 -10.67 8.62 8.14
N ILE A 64 -9.97 7.69 8.78
CA ILE A 64 -10.26 6.26 8.69
C ILE A 64 -11.46 5.96 9.59
N VAL A 65 -12.45 5.26 9.04
CA VAL A 65 -13.71 4.92 9.71
C VAL A 65 -13.67 3.50 10.27
N ALA A 66 -13.06 2.56 9.54
CA ALA A 66 -12.89 1.16 9.94
C ALA A 66 -11.65 0.54 9.26
N TYR A 67 -11.19 -0.61 9.79
CA TYR A 67 -10.07 -1.42 9.29
C TYR A 67 -10.52 -2.86 9.01
#